data_AF-I3CJK1-F1
#
_entry.id   AF-I3CJK1-F1
#
_cell.length_a   1.000
_cell.length_b   1.000
_cell.length_c   1.000
_cell.angle_alpha   90.00
_cell.angle_beta   90.00
_cell.angle_gamma   90.00
#
_symmetry.space_group_name_H-M   'P 1'
#
loop_
_entity.id
_entity.type
_entity.pdbx_description
1 polymer ?
#
loop_
_entity_poly.entity_id
_entity_poly.type
_entity_poly.pdbx_seq_one_letter_code
_entity_poly.pdbx_strand_id
1 'polypeptide(L)'
;MEDKNDQFTFEALIKDWQLNDNLEIKSTDDIDWQSTPKESNPEKPTALINALKNRISEFSKGKYDRVGIINDIDQSKSEDLLATINNALKIAYPNEYKKISQPNELVSFSFENTSTEEVYEVSFACYFVHLNQCGEIENLLKTAKEKDSELADCIHQCSKECLEQLRKEDLKLKDKDLVKLWINNYIRYDTLPKKDRNAKNTTWETVMKERQPKEQLFNFNHDVFKELKAFLTLMVKKEK
;
A
#
# COMPACT_ATOMS: atom_id res chain seq x y z
N MET A 1 5.73 2.51 -0.07
CA MET A 1 4.34 2.96 -0.27
C MET A 1 4.34 4.36 -0.82
N GLU A 2 3.24 4.80 -1.41
CA GLU A 2 3.24 6.02 -2.23
C GLU A 2 2.84 7.25 -1.42
N ASP A 3 1.88 7.12 -0.50
CA ASP A 3 1.41 8.25 0.31
C ASP A 3 0.98 7.88 1.75
N LYS A 4 0.34 8.83 2.44
CA LYS A 4 -0.19 8.65 3.80
C LYS A 4 -1.54 7.96 3.84
N ASN A 5 -2.32 8.02 2.77
CA ASN A 5 -3.60 7.33 2.70
C ASN A 5 -3.38 5.82 2.66
N ASP A 6 -2.36 5.37 1.93
CA ASP A 6 -1.87 3.99 1.98
C ASP A 6 -1.56 3.57 3.41
N GLN A 7 -0.88 4.43 4.17
CA GLN A 7 -0.48 4.16 5.55
C GLN A 7 -1.69 3.94 6.43
N PHE A 8 -2.64 4.87 6.42
CA PHE A 8 -3.86 4.71 7.21
C PHE A 8 -4.64 3.46 6.83
N THR A 9 -4.61 3.06 5.56
CA THR A 9 -5.29 1.86 5.08
C THR A 9 -4.60 0.59 5.58
N PHE A 10 -3.28 0.49 5.43
CA PHE A 10 -2.53 -0.68 5.90
C PHE A 10 -2.54 -0.81 7.42
N GLU A 11 -2.42 0.31 8.16
CA GLU A 11 -2.58 0.33 9.61
C GLU A 11 -3.95 -0.22 10.03
N ALA A 12 -5.02 0.19 9.35
CA ALA A 12 -6.38 -0.28 9.64
C ALA A 12 -6.55 -1.77 9.31
N LEU A 13 -6.03 -2.24 8.18
CA LEU A 13 -6.06 -3.67 7.80
C LEU A 13 -5.31 -4.54 8.82
N ILE A 14 -4.09 -4.15 9.17
CA ILE A 14 -3.26 -4.86 10.16
C ILE A 14 -4.00 -4.94 11.49
N LYS A 15 -4.56 -3.82 11.96
CA LYS A 15 -5.27 -3.76 13.23
C LYS A 15 -6.52 -4.65 13.26
N ASP A 16 -7.27 -4.69 12.17
CA ASP A 16 -8.45 -5.56 12.07
C ASP A 16 -8.06 -7.04 12.13
N TRP A 17 -7.04 -7.45 11.37
CA TRP A 17 -6.57 -8.83 11.36
C TRP A 17 -5.85 -9.26 12.64
N GLN A 18 -5.21 -8.35 13.38
CA GLN A 18 -4.73 -8.63 14.73
C GLN A 18 -5.88 -9.02 15.66
N LEU A 19 -7.00 -8.31 15.58
CA LEU A 19 -8.18 -8.56 16.42
C LEU A 19 -8.94 -9.83 16.01
N ASN A 20 -9.00 -10.11 14.71
CA ASN A 20 -9.87 -11.15 14.16
C ASN A 20 -9.15 -12.47 13.83
N ASP A 21 -7.85 -12.45 13.55
CA ASP A 21 -7.11 -13.61 13.01
C ASP A 21 -5.87 -14.02 13.82
N ASN A 22 -5.67 -13.46 15.02
CA ASN A 22 -4.48 -13.69 15.86
C ASN A 22 -3.16 -13.48 15.09
N LEU A 23 -3.08 -12.42 14.26
CA LEU A 23 -1.78 -12.03 13.70
C LEU A 23 -0.83 -11.64 14.85
N GLU A 24 0.35 -12.26 14.90
CA GLU A 24 1.45 -11.96 15.85
C GLU A 24 2.14 -10.61 15.56
N ILE A 25 1.36 -9.59 15.21
CA ILE A 25 1.85 -8.22 15.13
C ILE A 25 1.57 -7.64 16.51
N LYS A 26 2.60 -7.21 17.27
CA LYS A 26 2.36 -6.63 18.61
C LYS A 26 1.71 -5.26 18.54
N SER A 27 2.13 -4.43 17.59
CA SER A 27 1.49 -3.16 17.27
C SER A 27 1.89 -2.69 15.87
N THR A 28 1.02 -1.89 15.23
CA THR A 28 1.42 -1.10 14.06
C THR A 28 2.45 -0.02 14.41
N ASP A 29 2.59 0.32 15.70
CA ASP A 29 3.58 1.29 16.19
C ASP A 29 5.04 0.80 16.04
N ASP A 30 5.23 -0.51 15.89
CA ASP A 30 6.55 -1.12 15.65
C ASP A 30 6.97 -1.05 14.17
N ILE A 31 6.10 -0.53 13.29
CA ILE A 31 6.36 -0.38 11.85
C ILE A 31 6.79 1.06 11.55
N ASP A 32 8.00 1.23 11.01
CA ASP A 32 8.48 2.53 10.50
C ASP A 32 7.98 2.74 9.07
N TRP A 33 6.87 3.47 8.94
CA TRP A 33 6.26 3.80 7.65
C TRP A 33 7.02 4.92 6.94
N GLN A 34 7.33 4.68 5.66
CA GLN A 34 7.95 5.68 4.79
C GLN A 34 7.26 5.72 3.42
N SER A 35 6.66 6.86 3.11
CA SER A 35 6.13 7.16 1.79
C SER A 35 7.25 7.65 0.85
N THR A 36 7.24 7.15 -0.37
CA THR A 36 8.14 7.58 -1.44
C THR A 36 7.29 7.97 -2.65
N PRO A 37 7.50 9.15 -3.27
CA PRO A 37 6.76 9.52 -4.46
C PRO A 37 6.98 8.50 -5.57
N LYS A 38 5.98 8.36 -6.45
CA LYS A 38 6.04 7.45 -7.59
C LYS A 38 7.24 7.76 -8.48
N GLU A 39 7.91 6.70 -8.92
CA GLU A 39 9.10 6.81 -9.77
C GLU A 39 8.73 7.06 -11.22
N SER A 40 9.35 8.08 -11.82
CA SER A 40 9.20 8.39 -13.25
C SER A 40 10.25 7.68 -14.12
N ASN A 41 11.34 7.18 -13.52
CA ASN A 41 12.42 6.49 -14.21
C ASN A 41 12.72 5.12 -13.56
N PRO A 42 12.20 4.02 -14.12
CA PRO A 42 12.46 2.65 -13.67
C PRO A 42 13.95 2.25 -13.58
N GLU A 43 14.82 2.84 -14.39
CA GLU A 43 16.26 2.53 -14.39
C GLU A 43 17.02 3.25 -13.28
N LYS A 44 16.49 4.40 -12.82
CA LYS A 44 17.10 5.24 -11.78
C LYS A 44 16.02 5.77 -10.82
N PRO A 45 15.38 4.88 -10.05
CA PRO A 45 14.32 5.25 -9.12
C PRO A 45 14.87 6.05 -7.95
N THR A 46 14.97 7.36 -8.11
CA THR A 46 15.81 8.21 -7.27
C THR A 46 15.22 8.37 -5.88
N ALA A 47 13.89 8.41 -5.74
CA ALA A 47 13.26 8.54 -4.44
C ALA A 47 13.44 7.25 -3.62
N LEU A 48 13.25 6.09 -4.22
CA LEU A 48 13.46 4.79 -3.58
C LEU A 48 14.94 4.56 -3.26
N ILE A 49 15.87 4.90 -4.16
CA ILE A 49 17.32 4.82 -3.90
C ILE A 49 17.69 5.66 -2.67
N ASN A 50 17.23 6.91 -2.61
CA ASN A 50 17.54 7.80 -1.49
C ASN A 50 16.90 7.31 -0.19
N ALA A 51 15.65 6.84 -0.25
CA ALA A 51 14.96 6.25 0.88
C ALA A 51 15.76 5.07 1.46
N LEU A 52 16.19 4.15 0.61
CA LEU A 52 17.03 3.02 0.98
C LEU A 52 18.36 3.51 1.59
N LYS A 53 19.15 4.33 0.88
CA LYS A 53 20.45 4.82 1.36
C LYS A 53 20.38 5.49 2.73
N ASN A 54 19.32 6.23 3.02
CA ASN A 54 19.14 6.90 4.32
C ASN A 54 18.95 5.92 5.50
N ARG A 55 18.61 4.66 5.23
CA ARG A 55 18.39 3.61 6.23
C ARG A 55 19.61 2.72 6.49
N ILE A 56 20.70 2.88 5.71
CA ILE A 56 21.88 2.01 5.81
C ILE A 56 22.47 1.95 7.23
N SER A 57 22.55 3.10 7.92
CA SER A 57 23.07 3.15 9.29
C SER A 57 22.20 2.38 10.28
N GLU A 58 20.89 2.32 10.04
CA GLU A 58 19.94 1.63 10.90
C GLU A 58 19.99 0.11 10.65
N PHE A 59 20.18 -0.31 9.40
CA PHE A 59 20.42 -1.72 9.05
C PHE A 59 21.72 -2.25 9.67
N SER A 60 22.82 -1.51 9.58
CA SER A 60 24.10 -1.85 10.24
C SER A 60 24.04 -1.80 11.78
N LYS A 61 22.93 -1.37 12.39
CA LYS A 61 22.72 -1.36 13.84
C LYS A 61 21.68 -2.38 14.30
N GLY A 62 21.16 -3.19 13.39
CA GLY A 62 20.12 -4.18 13.70
C GLY A 62 18.78 -3.57 14.10
N LYS A 63 18.49 -2.32 13.71
CA LYS A 63 17.21 -1.66 14.05
C LYS A 63 16.01 -2.33 13.37
N TYR A 64 16.22 -2.87 12.18
CA TYR A 64 15.19 -3.55 11.40
C TYR A 64 15.64 -4.95 11.05
N ASP A 65 14.72 -5.91 11.12
CA ASP A 65 14.90 -7.27 10.63
C ASP A 65 14.29 -7.47 9.24
N ARG A 66 13.28 -6.68 8.88
CA ARG A 66 12.58 -6.78 7.58
C ARG A 66 12.25 -5.42 6.99
N VAL A 67 12.22 -5.36 5.66
CA VAL A 67 11.81 -4.20 4.86
C VAL A 67 10.83 -4.62 3.78
N GLY A 68 9.62 -4.05 3.80
CA GLY A 68 8.57 -4.32 2.84
C GLY A 68 8.39 -3.14 1.88
N ILE A 69 8.49 -3.40 0.58
CA ILE A 69 8.28 -2.38 -0.46
C ILE A 69 6.93 -2.63 -1.12
N ILE A 70 5.96 -1.76 -0.86
CA ILE A 70 4.61 -1.84 -1.43
C ILE A 70 4.42 -0.75 -2.48
N ASN A 71 3.95 -1.14 -3.66
CA ASN A 71 3.63 -0.27 -4.79
C ASN A 71 2.28 -0.65 -5.41
N ASP A 72 1.55 0.32 -5.93
CA ASP A 72 0.39 0.04 -6.76
C ASP A 72 0.84 -0.43 -8.14
N ILE A 73 0.15 -1.44 -8.69
CA ILE A 73 0.46 -1.91 -10.05
C ILE A 73 0.00 -0.87 -11.08
N ASP A 74 -1.06 -0.09 -10.79
CA ASP A 74 -1.71 0.84 -11.71
C ASP A 74 -2.03 0.16 -13.06
N GLN A 75 -1.19 0.39 -14.07
CA GLN A 75 -1.20 -0.20 -15.42
C GLN A 75 0.18 -0.76 -15.80
N SER A 76 1.14 -0.76 -14.87
CA SER A 76 2.48 -1.29 -15.05
C SER A 76 2.47 -2.81 -15.01
N LYS A 77 3.45 -3.44 -15.65
CA LYS A 77 3.65 -4.88 -15.49
C LYS A 77 4.41 -5.15 -14.19
N SER A 78 4.10 -6.28 -13.55
CA SER A 78 4.79 -6.74 -12.34
C SER A 78 6.31 -6.81 -12.56
N GLU A 79 6.74 -7.26 -13.74
CA GLU A 79 8.15 -7.39 -14.10
C GLU A 79 8.87 -6.02 -14.13
N ASP A 80 8.19 -4.96 -14.58
CA ASP A 80 8.76 -3.62 -14.68
C ASP A 80 8.96 -3.00 -13.29
N LEU A 81 7.99 -3.19 -12.39
CA LEU A 81 8.09 -2.76 -10.99
C LEU A 81 9.19 -3.53 -10.25
N LEU A 82 9.27 -4.85 -10.47
CA LEU A 82 10.30 -5.69 -9.88
C LEU A 82 11.71 -5.30 -10.39
N ALA A 83 11.85 -4.97 -11.67
CA ALA A 83 13.10 -4.46 -12.23
C ALA A 83 13.47 -3.11 -11.59
N THR A 84 12.49 -2.22 -11.41
CA THR A 84 12.68 -0.93 -10.73
C THR A 84 13.22 -1.11 -9.31
N ILE A 85 12.58 -1.99 -8.51
CA ILE A 85 13.00 -2.27 -7.13
C ILE A 85 14.41 -2.87 -7.09
N ASN A 86 14.69 -3.86 -7.95
CA ASN A 86 16.02 -4.47 -8.02
C ASN A 86 17.10 -3.46 -8.42
N ASN A 87 16.82 -2.56 -9.36
CA ASN A 87 17.74 -1.48 -9.72
C ASN A 87 17.98 -0.55 -8.53
N ALA A 88 16.94 -0.19 -7.78
CA ALA A 88 17.07 0.63 -6.58
C ALA A 88 17.98 -0.02 -5.53
N LEU A 89 17.73 -1.29 -5.21
CA LEU A 89 18.51 -2.07 -4.24
C LEU A 89 19.97 -2.21 -4.68
N LYS A 90 20.20 -2.51 -5.97
CA LYS A 90 21.55 -2.63 -6.52
C LYS A 90 22.34 -1.33 -6.46
N ILE A 91 21.68 -0.19 -6.69
CA ILE A 91 22.33 1.13 -6.62
C ILE A 91 22.51 1.59 -5.16
N ALA A 92 21.58 1.25 -4.27
CA ALA A 92 21.66 1.58 -2.85
C ALA A 92 22.74 0.76 -2.13
N TYR A 93 22.81 -0.54 -2.41
CA TYR A 93 23.63 -1.53 -1.69
C TYR A 93 24.42 -2.42 -2.66
N PRO A 94 25.38 -1.86 -3.42
CA PRO A 94 26.05 -2.59 -4.48
C PRO A 94 26.83 -3.82 -4.01
N ASN A 95 27.27 -3.86 -2.74
CA ASN A 95 28.06 -4.97 -2.19
C ASN A 95 27.17 -6.04 -1.54
N GLU A 96 26.03 -5.65 -1.00
CA GLU A 96 25.09 -6.50 -0.27
C GLU A 96 23.98 -7.06 -1.18
N TYR A 97 23.85 -6.49 -2.38
CA TYR A 97 22.73 -6.73 -3.28
C TYR A 97 22.52 -8.20 -3.60
N LYS A 98 21.28 -8.64 -3.37
CA LYS A 98 20.72 -9.89 -3.87
C LYS A 98 19.44 -9.57 -4.63
N LYS A 99 19.24 -10.28 -5.75
CA LYS A 99 18.07 -10.08 -6.61
C LYS A 99 16.82 -10.66 -5.96
N ILE A 100 15.74 -9.90 -5.94
CA ILE A 100 14.38 -10.39 -5.68
C ILE A 100 13.81 -10.89 -7.02
N SER A 101 13.46 -12.17 -7.10
CA SER A 101 13.06 -12.84 -8.34
C SER A 101 11.56 -12.78 -8.59
N GLN A 102 10.77 -12.65 -7.53
CA GLN A 102 9.31 -12.51 -7.61
C GLN A 102 8.73 -11.72 -6.43
N PRO A 103 7.54 -11.10 -6.57
CA PRO A 103 6.83 -10.51 -5.43
C PRO A 103 6.59 -11.53 -4.32
N ASN A 104 6.49 -11.06 -3.07
CA ASN A 104 6.32 -11.89 -1.87
C ASN A 104 7.48 -12.85 -1.55
N GLU A 105 8.63 -12.70 -2.21
CA GLU A 105 9.86 -13.41 -1.85
C GLU A 105 10.64 -12.62 -0.79
N LEU A 106 11.04 -13.29 0.30
CA LEU A 106 11.99 -12.73 1.27
C LEU A 106 13.42 -13.02 0.84
N VAL A 107 14.22 -11.97 0.70
CA VAL A 107 15.64 -12.05 0.37
C VAL A 107 16.47 -11.35 1.45
N SER A 108 17.36 -12.07 2.13
CA SER A 108 18.19 -11.52 3.22
C SER A 108 19.48 -10.87 2.72
N PHE A 109 19.69 -9.63 3.11
CA PHE A 109 20.90 -8.82 2.86
C PHE A 109 21.69 -8.75 4.17
N SER A 110 23.02 -8.73 4.09
CA SER A 110 23.90 -8.71 5.25
C SER A 110 24.59 -7.35 5.35
N PHE A 111 24.40 -6.65 6.46
CA PHE A 111 24.95 -5.32 6.72
C PHE A 111 25.93 -5.38 7.88
N GLU A 112 27.18 -5.02 7.63
CA GLU A 112 28.22 -5.00 8.66
C GLU A 112 28.18 -3.69 9.45
N ASN A 113 28.36 -3.80 10.76
CA ASN A 113 28.64 -2.67 11.62
C ASN A 113 30.14 -2.42 11.70
N THR A 114 30.61 -1.36 11.04
CA THR A 114 32.04 -1.03 11.00
C THR A 114 32.67 -0.71 12.36
N SER A 115 31.86 -0.48 13.40
CA SER A 115 32.34 -0.20 14.76
C SER A 115 32.42 -1.44 15.65
N THR A 116 31.63 -2.48 15.38
CA THR A 116 31.55 -3.69 16.22
C THR A 116 31.92 -4.98 15.49
N GLU A 117 32.12 -4.93 14.17
CA GLU A 117 32.32 -6.10 13.28
C GLU A 117 31.14 -7.09 13.30
N GLU A 118 30.00 -6.69 13.90
CA GLU A 118 28.78 -7.49 13.89
C GLU A 118 28.09 -7.40 12.53
N VAL A 119 27.53 -8.52 12.09
CA VAL A 119 26.76 -8.61 10.84
C VAL A 119 25.28 -8.73 11.19
N TYR A 120 24.48 -7.82 10.65
CA TYR A 120 23.04 -7.80 10.80
C TYR A 120 22.37 -8.25 9.51
N GLU A 121 21.45 -9.20 9.61
CA GLU A 121 20.65 -9.63 8.46
C GLU A 121 19.33 -8.85 8.41
N VAL A 122 19.03 -8.30 7.23
CA VAL A 122 17.75 -7.63 6.95
C VAL A 122 17.11 -8.27 5.74
N SER A 123 15.89 -8.78 5.89
CA SER A 123 15.14 -9.40 4.80
C SER A 123 14.29 -8.38 4.05
N PHE A 124 14.44 -8.33 2.73
CA PHE A 124 13.64 -7.49 1.85
C PHE A 124 12.59 -8.32 1.12
N ALA A 125 11.38 -7.78 0.99
CA ALA A 125 10.34 -8.30 0.11
C ALA A 125 9.55 -7.17 -0.52
N CYS A 126 8.85 -7.44 -1.62
CA CYS A 126 7.95 -6.47 -2.26
C CYS A 126 6.57 -7.05 -2.55
N TYR A 127 5.58 -6.17 -2.57
CA TYR A 127 4.21 -6.48 -2.95
C TYR A 127 3.66 -5.43 -3.91
N PHE A 128 2.92 -5.90 -4.91
CA PHE A 128 2.25 -5.03 -5.87
C PHE A 128 0.75 -5.12 -5.65
N VAL A 129 0.16 -4.01 -5.17
CA VAL A 129 -1.28 -3.92 -4.92
C VAL A 129 -1.99 -3.96 -6.26
N HIS A 130 -2.97 -4.86 -6.38
CA HIS A 130 -3.69 -5.05 -7.64
C HIS A 130 -5.04 -5.74 -7.43
N LEU A 131 -5.99 -5.41 -8.30
CA LEU A 131 -7.22 -6.16 -8.54
C LEU A 131 -7.17 -6.70 -9.97
N ASN A 132 -7.09 -8.03 -10.13
CA ASN A 132 -6.97 -8.67 -11.46
C ASN A 132 -5.79 -8.12 -12.28
N GLN A 133 -4.61 -7.99 -11.66
CA GLN A 133 -3.35 -7.50 -12.24
C GLN A 133 -3.30 -6.00 -12.60
N CYS A 134 -4.34 -5.22 -12.26
CA CYS A 134 -4.38 -3.77 -12.46
C CYS A 134 -4.88 -3.04 -11.21
N GLY A 135 -4.64 -1.73 -11.12
CA GLY A 135 -5.26 -0.86 -10.11
C GLY A 135 -4.41 -0.59 -8.86
N GLU A 136 -5.11 -0.09 -7.84
CA GLU A 136 -4.58 0.46 -6.58
C GLU A 136 -5.39 -0.05 -5.37
N ILE A 137 -4.98 0.33 -4.16
CA ILE A 137 -5.65 -0.08 -2.92
C ILE A 137 -7.15 0.29 -2.90
N GLU A 138 -7.53 1.42 -3.50
CA GLU A 138 -8.92 1.83 -3.64
C GLU A 138 -9.77 0.84 -4.45
N ASN A 139 -9.20 0.14 -5.43
CA ASN A 139 -9.92 -0.90 -6.16
C ASN A 139 -10.30 -2.07 -5.25
N LEU A 140 -9.40 -2.46 -4.34
CA LEU A 140 -9.66 -3.51 -3.37
C LEU A 140 -10.76 -3.08 -2.40
N LEU A 141 -10.69 -1.85 -1.89
CA LEU A 141 -11.69 -1.29 -0.96
C LEU A 141 -13.08 -1.18 -1.60
N LYS A 142 -13.17 -0.68 -2.84
CA LYS A 142 -14.44 -0.62 -3.58
C LYS A 142 -15.05 -2.01 -3.77
N THR A 143 -14.21 -3.01 -4.04
CA THR A 143 -14.65 -4.41 -4.21
C THR A 143 -15.15 -4.99 -2.89
N ALA A 144 -14.46 -4.69 -1.80
CA ALA A 144 -14.79 -5.12 -0.44
C ALA A 144 -15.70 -4.14 0.32
N LYS A 145 -16.54 -3.35 -0.36
CA LYS A 145 -17.52 -2.50 0.35
C LYS A 145 -18.47 -3.39 1.17
N GLU A 146 -18.81 -2.95 2.38
CA GLU A 146 -19.73 -3.71 3.26
C GLU A 146 -21.15 -3.13 3.23
N LYS A 147 -21.29 -1.82 2.96
CA LYS A 147 -22.60 -1.13 2.89
C LYS A 147 -23.02 -0.93 1.44
N ASP A 148 -24.32 -0.72 1.25
CA ASP A 148 -24.89 -0.33 -0.03
C ASP A 148 -24.27 0.98 -0.52
N SER A 149 -24.12 1.09 -1.84
CA SER A 149 -23.42 2.18 -2.52
C SER A 149 -24.26 2.82 -3.63
N GLU A 150 -25.58 2.93 -3.40
CA GLU A 150 -26.55 3.34 -4.42
C GLU A 150 -26.16 4.65 -5.11
N LEU A 151 -25.77 5.69 -4.35
CA LEU A 151 -25.40 6.97 -4.94
C LEU A 151 -24.04 6.88 -5.62
N ALA A 152 -23.04 6.27 -4.98
CA ALA A 152 -21.71 6.15 -5.56
C ALA A 152 -21.73 5.36 -6.88
N ASP A 153 -22.48 4.26 -6.95
CA ASP A 153 -22.65 3.47 -8.16
C ASP A 153 -23.36 4.26 -9.27
N CYS A 154 -24.44 4.97 -8.92
CA CYS A 154 -25.16 5.84 -9.85
C CYS A 154 -24.23 6.94 -10.44
N ILE A 155 -23.52 7.68 -9.58
CA ILE A 155 -22.60 8.73 -10.01
C ILE A 155 -21.49 8.15 -10.89
N HIS A 156 -20.92 7.01 -10.50
CA HIS A 156 -19.83 6.36 -11.26
C HIS A 156 -20.27 5.91 -12.64
N GLN A 157 -21.45 5.29 -12.75
CA GLN A 157 -22.02 4.88 -14.03
C GLN A 157 -22.30 6.08 -14.94
N CYS A 158 -23.00 7.09 -14.43
CA CYS A 158 -23.30 8.31 -15.20
C CYS A 158 -22.03 9.07 -15.60
N SER A 159 -21.01 9.09 -14.74
CA SER A 159 -19.72 9.73 -15.04
C SER A 159 -19.01 9.03 -16.19
N LYS A 160 -18.97 7.69 -16.20
CA LYS A 160 -18.38 6.92 -17.30
C LYS A 160 -19.01 7.24 -18.64
N GLU A 161 -20.34 7.16 -18.70
CA GLU A 161 -21.11 7.47 -19.93
C GLU A 161 -20.88 8.90 -20.41
N CYS A 162 -20.80 9.87 -19.49
CA CYS A 162 -20.53 11.27 -19.83
C CYS A 162 -19.11 11.49 -20.34
N LEU A 163 -18.11 10.88 -19.68
CA LEU A 163 -16.69 11.02 -20.03
C LEU A 163 -16.36 10.39 -21.39
N GLU A 164 -17.01 9.28 -21.74
CA GLU A 164 -16.86 8.65 -23.07
C GLU A 164 -17.29 9.57 -24.21
N GLN A 165 -18.21 10.50 -23.95
CA GLN A 165 -18.69 11.47 -24.93
C GLN A 165 -17.79 12.71 -25.06
N LEU A 166 -16.83 12.89 -24.15
CA LEU A 166 -15.91 14.03 -24.21
C LEU A 166 -14.93 13.89 -25.37
N ARG A 167 -14.89 14.93 -26.21
CA ARG A 167 -13.94 15.04 -27.33
C ARG A 167 -12.57 15.57 -26.92
N LYS A 168 -12.47 16.15 -25.72
CA LYS A 168 -11.25 16.76 -25.19
C LYS A 168 -10.52 15.73 -24.33
N GLU A 169 -9.39 15.23 -24.83
CA GLU A 169 -8.59 14.20 -24.15
C GLU A 169 -8.05 14.67 -22.79
N ASP A 170 -7.76 15.97 -22.63
CA ASP A 170 -7.29 16.57 -21.38
C ASP A 170 -8.33 16.61 -20.26
N LEU A 171 -9.61 16.40 -20.60
CA LEU A 171 -10.71 16.30 -19.64
C LEU A 171 -11.12 14.86 -19.33
N LYS A 172 -10.54 13.86 -20.02
CA LYS A 172 -10.85 12.46 -19.73
C LYS A 172 -10.21 12.05 -18.41
N LEU A 173 -11.02 11.54 -17.50
CA LEU A 173 -10.54 10.93 -16.27
C LEU A 173 -10.04 9.52 -16.54
N LYS A 174 -8.99 9.11 -15.82
CA LYS A 174 -8.55 7.72 -15.83
C LYS A 174 -9.48 6.89 -14.95
N ASP A 175 -9.51 5.58 -15.18
CA ASP A 175 -10.32 4.67 -14.36
C ASP A 175 -10.03 4.80 -12.85
N LYS A 176 -8.77 5.05 -12.48
CA LYS A 176 -8.40 5.27 -11.07
C LYS A 176 -9.02 6.53 -10.47
N ASP A 177 -9.09 7.61 -11.24
CA ASP A 177 -9.73 8.86 -10.77
C ASP A 177 -11.23 8.63 -10.53
N LEU A 178 -11.87 7.82 -11.39
CA LEU A 178 -13.26 7.40 -11.20
C LEU A 178 -13.45 6.53 -9.96
N VAL A 179 -12.52 5.63 -9.67
CA VAL A 179 -12.56 4.80 -8.45
C VAL A 179 -12.40 5.67 -7.20
N LYS A 180 -11.46 6.63 -7.19
CA LYS A 180 -11.32 7.59 -6.08
C LYS A 180 -12.58 8.47 -5.91
N LEU A 181 -13.22 8.89 -7.00
CA LEU A 181 -14.50 9.59 -6.94
C LEU A 181 -15.62 8.72 -6.37
N TRP A 182 -15.69 7.46 -6.79
CA TRP A 182 -16.65 6.50 -6.25
C TRP A 182 -16.47 6.34 -4.74
N ILE A 183 -15.23 6.11 -4.28
CA ILE A 183 -14.91 5.94 -2.85
C ILE A 183 -15.31 7.17 -2.04
N ASN A 184 -14.99 8.37 -2.53
CA ASN A 184 -15.35 9.61 -1.86
C ASN A 184 -16.87 9.75 -1.71
N ASN A 185 -17.63 9.38 -2.74
CA ASN A 185 -19.09 9.42 -2.68
C ASN A 185 -19.66 8.34 -1.76
N TYR A 186 -19.12 7.13 -1.79
CA TYR A 186 -19.51 6.04 -0.90
C TYR A 186 -19.34 6.44 0.58
N ILE A 187 -18.13 6.88 0.94
CA ILE A 187 -17.79 7.32 2.29
C ILE A 187 -18.66 8.49 2.76
N ARG A 188 -18.97 9.43 1.87
CA ARG A 188 -19.66 10.67 2.26
C ARG A 188 -21.18 10.56 2.23
N TYR A 189 -21.74 9.95 1.20
CA TYR A 189 -23.17 10.05 0.92
C TYR A 189 -23.91 8.78 1.26
N ASP A 190 -23.32 7.62 0.98
CA ASP A 190 -23.95 6.33 1.22
C ASP A 190 -23.78 5.88 2.68
N THR A 191 -22.64 6.20 3.31
CA THR A 191 -22.36 5.71 4.67
C THR A 191 -22.61 6.73 5.79
N LEU A 192 -22.89 8.01 5.48
CA LEU A 192 -23.13 9.06 6.47
C LEU A 192 -24.52 9.72 6.32
N PRO A 193 -25.19 10.04 7.46
CA PRO A 193 -26.38 10.87 7.44
C PRO A 193 -26.02 12.32 7.04
N LYS A 194 -26.99 13.04 6.46
CA LYS A 194 -26.78 14.38 5.88
C LYS A 194 -26.03 15.37 6.78
N LYS A 195 -26.32 15.38 8.08
CA LYS A 195 -25.70 16.29 9.07
C LYS A 195 -24.20 16.03 9.27
N ASP A 196 -23.73 14.82 8.99
CA ASP A 196 -22.38 14.37 9.28
C ASP A 196 -21.47 14.36 8.04
N ARG A 197 -21.99 14.78 6.88
CA ARG A 197 -21.28 14.84 5.58
C ARG A 197 -20.30 16.03 5.48
N ASN A 198 -19.42 16.15 6.45
CA ASN A 198 -18.44 17.22 6.56
C ASN A 198 -17.00 16.68 6.41
N ALA A 199 -16.04 17.59 6.20
CA ALA A 199 -14.65 17.22 5.96
C ALA A 199 -14.07 16.33 7.06
N LYS A 200 -14.37 16.64 8.34
CA LYS A 200 -13.86 15.89 9.51
C LYS A 200 -14.23 14.41 9.43
N ASN A 201 -15.47 14.08 9.06
CA ASN A 201 -15.93 12.68 9.01
C ASN A 201 -15.57 11.96 7.70
N THR A 202 -14.94 12.66 6.75
CA THR A 202 -14.61 12.14 5.42
C THR A 202 -13.11 12.22 5.09
N THR A 203 -12.25 12.66 6.01
CA THR A 203 -10.81 12.53 5.81
C THR A 203 -10.44 11.05 5.80
N TRP A 204 -9.48 10.66 4.98
CA TRP A 204 -9.07 9.27 4.86
C TRP A 204 -8.60 8.69 6.20
N GLU A 205 -7.87 9.48 6.97
CA GLU A 205 -7.43 9.11 8.32
C GLU A 205 -8.61 8.79 9.25
N THR A 206 -9.59 9.69 9.36
CA THR A 206 -10.76 9.47 10.23
C THR A 206 -11.59 8.29 9.74
N VAL A 207 -11.71 8.11 8.43
CA VAL A 207 -12.39 6.95 7.83
C VAL A 207 -11.72 5.66 8.27
N MET A 208 -10.40 5.53 8.07
CA MET A 208 -9.69 4.28 8.34
C MET A 208 -9.45 4.01 9.83
N LYS A 209 -9.13 5.05 10.62
CA LYS A 209 -8.76 4.87 12.05
C LYS A 209 -9.95 4.89 13.00
N GLU A 210 -10.99 5.66 12.69
CA GLU A 210 -12.10 5.89 13.64
C GLU A 210 -13.42 5.27 13.19
N ARG A 211 -13.79 5.45 11.91
CA ARG A 211 -15.08 5.01 11.40
C ARG A 211 -15.07 3.54 11.01
N GLN A 212 -14.07 3.09 10.28
CA GLN A 212 -13.96 1.71 9.82
C GLN A 212 -14.13 0.69 10.97
N PRO A 213 -13.43 0.80 12.12
CA PRO A 213 -13.60 -0.16 13.21
C PRO A 213 -14.99 -0.16 13.88
N LYS A 214 -15.74 0.95 13.79
CA LYS A 214 -17.04 1.12 14.46
C LYS A 214 -18.22 0.83 13.53
N GLU A 215 -18.06 1.21 12.28
CA GLU A 215 -19.12 1.24 11.29
C GLU A 215 -18.98 0.14 10.23
N GLN A 216 -17.83 -0.55 10.19
CA GLN A 216 -17.50 -1.60 9.22
C GLN A 216 -17.84 -1.14 7.79
N LEU A 217 -17.09 -0.16 7.28
CA LEU A 217 -17.33 0.41 5.95
C LEU A 217 -16.84 -0.52 4.84
N PHE A 218 -15.75 -1.23 5.12
CA PHE A 218 -15.13 -2.19 4.21
C PHE A 218 -14.94 -3.53 4.92
N ASN A 219 -15.10 -4.62 4.17
CA ASN A 219 -14.89 -5.97 4.62
C ASN A 219 -13.42 -6.36 4.48
N PHE A 220 -12.63 -6.18 5.53
CA PHE A 220 -11.21 -6.52 5.50
C PHE A 220 -10.94 -8.04 5.48
N ASN A 221 -11.97 -8.88 5.65
CA ASN A 221 -11.91 -10.33 5.49
C ASN A 221 -12.32 -10.81 4.09
N HIS A 222 -12.67 -9.89 3.19
CA HIS A 222 -12.99 -10.23 1.81
C HIS A 222 -11.77 -10.84 1.09
N ASP A 223 -12.00 -11.85 0.25
CA ASP A 223 -10.94 -12.62 -0.44
C ASP A 223 -9.97 -11.76 -1.26
N VAL A 224 -10.42 -10.58 -1.68
CA VAL A 224 -9.61 -9.61 -2.43
C VAL A 224 -8.35 -9.17 -1.67
N PHE A 225 -8.35 -9.25 -0.33
CA PHE A 225 -7.19 -8.90 0.50
C PHE A 225 -6.29 -10.09 0.83
N LYS A 226 -6.61 -11.31 0.39
CA LYS A 226 -5.90 -12.53 0.80
C LYS A 226 -4.39 -12.47 0.53
N GLU A 227 -3.99 -11.97 -0.64
CA GLU A 227 -2.58 -11.85 -0.99
C GLU A 227 -1.87 -10.75 -0.19
N LEU A 228 -2.52 -9.59 -0.03
CA LEU A 228 -2.00 -8.50 0.79
C LEU A 228 -1.83 -8.94 2.26
N LYS A 229 -2.81 -9.67 2.80
CA LYS A 229 -2.74 -10.26 4.15
C LYS A 229 -1.58 -11.24 4.28
N ALA A 230 -1.38 -12.10 3.29
CA ALA A 230 -0.24 -13.02 3.26
C ALA A 230 1.09 -12.27 3.24
N PHE A 231 1.21 -11.22 2.43
CA PHE A 231 2.41 -10.37 2.39
C PHE A 231 2.66 -9.66 3.73
N LEU A 232 1.64 -9.01 4.29
CA LEU A 232 1.80 -8.29 5.56
C LEU A 232 2.15 -9.25 6.70
N THR A 233 1.59 -10.47 6.69
CA THR A 233 1.99 -11.54 7.63
C THR A 233 3.45 -11.96 7.43
N LEU A 234 3.91 -12.04 6.18
CA LEU A 234 5.32 -12.31 5.84
C LEU A 234 6.26 -11.21 6.33
N MET A 235 5.78 -9.97 6.47
CA MET A 235 6.59 -8.85 6.96
C MET A 235 6.73 -8.82 8.49
N VAL A 236 6.00 -9.68 9.18
CA VAL A 236 5.91 -9.65 10.63
C VAL A 236 6.75 -10.75 11.24
N LYS A 237 7.56 -10.38 12.21
CA LYS A 237 8.45 -11.31 12.92
C LYS A 237 7.60 -12.36 13.64
N LYS A 238 7.68 -13.61 13.19
CA LYS A 238 7.29 -14.75 14.03
C LYS A 238 8.31 -14.83 15.14
N GLU A 239 7.87 -14.69 16.39
CA GLU A 239 8.73 -15.01 17.52
C GLU A 239 9.13 -16.49 17.39
N LYS A 240 10.43 -16.78 17.49
CA LYS A 240 10.94 -18.14 17.64
C LYS A 240 10.98 -18.50 19.11
#